data_AF-A0AAV6C455-F1
#
_entry.id   AF-A0AAV6C455-F1
#
_cell.length_a   1.000
_cell.length_b   1.000
_cell.length_c   1.000
_cell.angle_alpha   90.00
_cell.angle_beta   90.00
_cell.angle_gamma   90.00
#
_symmetry.space_group_name_H-M   'P 1'
#
loop_
_entity.id
_entity.type
_entity.pdbx_description
1 polymer ?
#
loop_
_entity_poly.entity_id
_entity_poly.type
_entity_poly.pdbx_seq_one_letter_code
_entity_poly.pdbx_strand_id
1 'polypeptide(L)'
;MTLVEVTYELQAPLTSTQLRALGEFSNTYGLRRFRVEDDGRKLRFEYDASRLKPTEVIHVLRGAKIAILDRAQPAVPGLVGA
;
A
#
# COMPACT_ATOMS: atom_id res chain seq x y z
N MET A 1 -9.29 10.44 -13.07
CA MET A 1 -8.86 9.33 -12.20
C MET A 1 -7.36 9.48 -12.01
N THR A 2 -6.88 9.51 -10.76
CA THR A 2 -5.47 9.78 -10.46
C THR A 2 -4.85 8.54 -9.87
N LEU A 3 -4.05 7.84 -10.66
CA LEU A 3 -3.38 6.63 -10.21
C LEU A 3 -2.20 6.99 -9.33
N VAL A 4 -2.16 6.41 -8.13
CA VAL A 4 -1.04 6.55 -7.21
C VAL A 4 -0.48 5.17 -6.91
N GLU A 5 0.84 5.08 -7.03
CA GLU A 5 1.60 3.94 -6.56
C GLU A 5 2.41 4.37 -5.33
N VAL A 6 2.36 3.59 -4.25
CA VAL A 6 3.17 3.86 -3.06
C VAL A 6 3.76 2.57 -2.53
N THR A 7 5.00 2.64 -2.05
CA THR A 7 5.68 1.47 -1.47
C THR A 7 5.96 1.72 0.00
N TYR A 8 5.66 0.73 0.82
CA TYR A 8 5.97 0.72 2.25
C TYR A 8 7.05 -0.32 2.52
N GLU A 9 8.09 0.09 3.24
CA GLU A 9 9.06 -0.83 3.81
C GLU A 9 8.56 -1.29 5.19
N LEU A 10 8.63 -2.59 5.44
CA LEU A 10 8.06 -3.21 6.62
C LEU A 10 9.16 -3.61 7.60
N GLN A 11 8.87 -3.54 8.91
CA GLN A 11 9.82 -3.96 9.95
C GLN A 11 10.11 -5.45 9.92
N ALA A 12 9.16 -6.25 9.44
CA ALA A 12 9.28 -7.69 9.32
C ALA A 12 8.49 -8.19 8.09
N PRO A 13 8.81 -9.38 7.56
CA PRO A 13 8.01 -10.01 6.51
C PRO A 13 6.55 -10.18 6.90
N LEU A 14 5.65 -10.00 5.93
CA LEU A 14 4.22 -10.23 6.15
C LEU A 14 3.92 -11.68 6.52
N THR A 15 3.07 -11.84 7.53
CA THR A 15 2.50 -13.13 7.94
C THR A 15 1.25 -13.48 7.12
N SER A 16 0.88 -14.76 7.07
CA SER A 16 -0.36 -15.21 6.40
C SER A 16 -1.61 -14.51 6.93
N THR A 17 -1.67 -14.21 8.23
CA THR A 17 -2.80 -13.48 8.84
C THR A 17 -2.86 -12.03 8.35
N GLN A 18 -1.72 -11.36 8.23
CA GLN A 18 -1.65 -10.00 7.67
C GLN A 18 -2.02 -9.98 6.18
N LEU A 19 -1.57 -10.97 5.41
CA LEU A 19 -1.95 -11.12 4.00
C LEU A 19 -3.46 -11.30 3.83
N ARG A 20 -4.10 -12.08 4.72
CA ARG A 20 -5.55 -12.25 4.71
C ARG A 20 -6.29 -10.93 5.03
N ALA A 21 -5.83 -10.18 6.02
CA ALA A 21 -6.41 -8.88 6.36
C ALA A 21 -6.27 -7.86 5.20
N LEU A 22 -5.15 -7.87 4.49
CA LEU A 22 -4.96 -7.07 3.26
C LEU A 22 -5.91 -7.52 2.14
N GLY A 23 -6.17 -8.82 2.03
CA GLY A 23 -7.16 -9.39 1.10
C GLY A 23 -8.58 -8.89 1.39
N GLU A 24 -9.00 -8.86 2.65
CA GLU A 24 -10.31 -8.30 3.03
C GLU A 24 -10.40 -6.80 2.70
N PHE A 25 -9.31 -6.06 2.90
CA PHE A 25 -9.23 -4.65 2.50
C PHE A 25 -9.32 -4.43 0.99
N SER A 26 -8.91 -5.39 0.15
CA SER A 26 -8.97 -5.25 -1.31
C SER A 26 -10.40 -5.10 -1.87
N ASN A 27 -11.42 -5.42 -1.08
CA ASN A 27 -12.82 -5.09 -1.39
C ASN A 27 -13.21 -3.62 -1.08
N THR A 28 -12.31 -2.82 -0.53
CA THR A 28 -12.53 -1.40 -0.26
C THR A 28 -12.39 -0.59 -1.53
N TYR A 29 -13.40 0.22 -1.83
CA TYR A 29 -13.46 1.00 -3.06
C TYR A 29 -12.25 1.94 -3.22
N GLY A 30 -11.55 1.84 -4.35
CA GLY A 30 -10.40 2.70 -4.67
C GLY A 30 -9.05 2.00 -4.59
N LEU A 31 -8.92 0.87 -3.91
CA LEU A 31 -7.75 0.00 -4.03
C LEU A 31 -7.84 -0.79 -5.34
N ARG A 32 -6.78 -0.76 -6.16
CA ARG A 32 -6.72 -1.55 -7.41
C ARG A 32 -5.95 -2.84 -7.22
N ARG A 33 -4.78 -2.76 -6.60
CA ARG A 33 -3.90 -3.91 -6.37
C ARG A 33 -2.91 -3.61 -5.25
N PHE A 34 -2.45 -4.65 -4.58
CA PHE A 34 -1.22 -4.61 -3.79
C PHE A 34 -0.26 -5.71 -4.24
N ARG A 35 1.04 -5.49 -4.06
CA ARG A 35 2.09 -6.47 -4.32
C ARG A 35 3.03 -6.56 -3.14
N VAL A 36 3.44 -7.79 -2.85
CA VAL A 36 4.43 -8.10 -1.83
C VAL A 36 5.74 -8.37 -2.56
N GLU A 37 6.79 -7.66 -2.18
CA GLU A 37 8.12 -7.66 -2.78
C GLU A 37 9.17 -7.91 -1.68
N ASP A 38 10.42 -8.14 -2.08
CA ASP A 38 11.58 -8.24 -1.17
C ASP A 38 11.35 -9.21 0.00
N ASP A 39 11.05 -10.48 -0.32
CA ASP A 39 10.79 -11.55 0.66
C ASP A 39 9.71 -11.20 1.71
N GLY A 40 8.75 -10.34 1.34
CA GLY A 40 7.68 -9.93 2.24
C GLY A 40 7.92 -8.63 2.98
N ARG A 41 9.05 -7.95 2.76
CA ARG A 41 9.44 -6.72 3.48
C ARG A 41 9.04 -5.45 2.75
N LYS A 42 8.62 -5.53 1.50
CA LYS A 42 8.10 -4.39 0.75
C LYS A 42 6.66 -4.64 0.34
N LEU A 43 5.82 -3.65 0.56
CA LEU A 43 4.40 -3.69 0.21
C LEU A 43 4.06 -2.50 -0.66
N ARG A 44 3.78 -2.77 -1.94
CA ARG A 44 3.39 -1.76 -2.92
C ARG A 44 1.89 -1.73 -3.06
N PHE A 45 1.29 -0.56 -2.95
CA PHE A 45 -0.13 -0.32 -3.22
C PHE A 45 -0.31 0.52 -4.45
N GLU A 46 -1.29 0.13 -5.27
CA GLU A 46 -1.79 0.91 -6.39
C GLU A 46 -3.26 1.25 -6.13
N TYR A 47 -3.58 2.54 -6.09
CA TYR A 47 -4.94 3.01 -5.78
C TYR A 47 -5.30 4.29 -6.53
N ASP A 48 -6.60 4.55 -6.68
CA ASP A 48 -7.11 5.81 -7.22
C ASP A 48 -7.19 6.85 -6.10
N ALA A 49 -6.34 7.87 -6.15
CA ALA A 49 -6.26 8.93 -5.14
C ALA A 49 -7.50 9.83 -5.07
N SER A 50 -8.39 9.78 -6.07
CA SER A 50 -9.71 10.42 -5.97
C SER A 50 -10.68 9.64 -5.08
N ARG A 51 -10.36 8.38 -4.74
CA ARG A 51 -11.23 7.45 -4.01
C ARG A 51 -10.62 6.95 -2.71
N LEU A 52 -9.31 6.76 -2.67
CA LEU A 52 -8.59 6.26 -1.50
C LEU A 52 -7.51 7.25 -1.06
N LYS A 53 -7.57 7.68 0.20
CA LYS A 53 -6.58 8.61 0.77
C LYS A 53 -5.39 7.82 1.33
N PRO A 54 -4.17 8.39 1.33
CA PRO A 54 -3.01 7.79 1.98
C PRO A 54 -3.24 7.42 3.46
N THR A 55 -4.04 8.21 4.18
CA THR A 55 -4.36 7.98 5.60
C THR A 55 -5.18 6.71 5.80
N GLU A 56 -6.06 6.36 4.86
CA GLU A 56 -6.86 5.14 4.91
C GLU A 56 -5.97 3.90 4.74
N VAL A 57 -5.00 3.97 3.83
CA VAL A 57 -4.00 2.90 3.64
C VAL A 57 -3.21 2.69 4.94
N ILE A 58 -2.74 3.77 5.58
CA ILE A 58 -2.04 3.68 6.86
C ILE A 58 -2.94 3.13 7.98
N HIS A 59 -4.22 3.50 8.00
CA HIS A 59 -5.18 2.99 8.98
C HIS A 59 -5.32 1.47 8.86
N VAL A 60 -5.43 0.95 7.64
CA VAL A 60 -5.53 -0.48 7.35
C VAL A 60 -4.27 -1.22 7.75
N LEU A 61 -3.09 -0.69 7.41
CA LEU A 61 -1.81 -1.30 7.79
C LEU A 61 -1.69 -1.40 9.32
N ARG A 62 -2.10 -0.35 10.05
CA ARG A 62 -2.15 -0.39 11.51
C ARG A 62 -3.19 -1.37 12.06
N GLY A 63 -4.38 -1.43 11.47
CA GLY A 63 -5.43 -2.39 11.85
C GLY A 63 -5.00 -3.85 11.66
N ALA A 64 -4.24 -4.12 10.58
CA ALA A 64 -3.63 -5.41 10.30
C ALA A 64 -2.37 -5.68 11.16
N LYS A 65 -1.96 -4.76 12.03
CA LYS A 65 -0.73 -4.83 12.83
C LYS A 65 0.53 -5.01 11.97
N ILE A 66 0.57 -4.34 10.82
CA ILE A 66 1.73 -4.31 9.92
C ILE A 66 2.58 -3.10 10.31
N ALA A 67 3.78 -3.35 10.82
CA ALA A 67 4.70 -2.30 11.23
C ALA A 67 5.52 -1.80 10.03
N ILE A 68 5.49 -0.49 9.78
CA ILE A 68 6.14 0.18 8.65
C ILE A 68 7.44 0.83 9.17
N LEU A 69 8.55 0.62 8.48
CA LEU A 69 9.83 1.31 8.70
C LEU A 69 9.84 2.68 8.04
N ASP A 70 9.52 2.68 6.75
CA ASP A 70 9.53 3.87 5.92
C ASP A 70 8.43 3.80 4.86
N ARG A 71 7.98 4.98 4.43
CA ARG A 71 7.09 5.12 3.29
C ARG A 71 7.88 5.76 2.16
N ALA A 72 8.20 4.98 1.14
CA ALA A 72 8.69 5.53 -0.10
C ALA A 72 7.62 6.44 -0.71
N GLN A 73 8.03 7.66 -1.08
CA GLN A 73 7.14 8.67 -1.67
C GLN A 73 6.34 8.05 -2.83
N PRO A 74 5.03 8.37 -2.96
CA PRO A 74 4.27 7.87 -4.08
C PRO A 74 4.90 8.28 -5.40
N ALA A 75 5.26 7.29 -6.22
CA ALA A 75 5.66 7.54 -7.59
C ALA A 75 4.38 7.92 -8.34
N VAL A 76 4.20 9.21 -8.61
CA VAL A 76 3.19 9.67 -9.57
C VAL A 76 3.72 9.31 -10.96
N PRO A 77 3.12 8.35 -11.68
CA PRO A 77 3.53 8.07 -13.04
C PRO A 77 3.11 9.28 -13.89
N GLY A 78 4.07 10.09 -14.32
CA GLY A 78 3.82 11.26 -15.17
C GLY A 78 4.53 12.57 -14.80
N LEU A 79 5.31 12.64 -13.72
CA LEU A 79 6.18 13.79 -13.42
C LEU A 79 7.62 13.50 -13.87
N VAL A 80 7.80 13.37 -15.19
CA VAL A 80 9.11 13.50 -15.85
C VAL A 80 8.95 14.61 -16.88
N GLY A 81 9.49 15.78 -16.58
CA GLY A 81 9.48 16.94 -17.46
C GLY A 81 9.23 18.26 -16.75
N ALA A 82 10.30 18.84 -16.22
CA ALA A 82 10.52 20.28 -16.18
C ALA A 82 11.88 20.55 -16.82
#